data_AF-A0A6A2YAY6-F1
#
_entry.id   AF-A0A6A2YAY6-F1
#
_cell.length_a   1.000
_cell.length_b   1.000
_cell.length_c   1.000
_cell.angle_alpha   90.00
_cell.angle_beta   90.00
_cell.angle_gamma   90.00
#
_symmetry.space_group_name_H-M   'P 1'
#
loop_
_entity.id
_entity.type
_entity.pdbx_description
1 polymer ?
#
loop_
_entity_poly.entity_id
_entity_poly.type
_entity_poly.pdbx_seq_one_letter_code
_entity_poly.pdbx_strand_id
1 'polypeptide(L)'
;MALVGEAFLSASIEVLLDRIVSSDVSNFIRGKKELQAVLLNKLKPTLMSVKVLLDDAETKQITNPNVRSWILELKDAVYDAEDLLDEIATQALRRKMESHDQTTAVVQVTSFFSSLIPFKDGMVSNLKEILGRLEYLINQAHILRLEVNCGREKAFQR
;
A
#
# COMPACT_ATOMS: atom_id res chain seq x y z
N MET A 1 -24.27 9.77 17.48
CA MET A 1 -22.84 9.93 17.78
C MET A 1 -22.10 9.29 16.63
N ALA A 2 -21.56 10.07 15.69
CA ALA A 2 -20.84 9.51 14.55
C ALA A 2 -19.54 8.89 15.06
N LEU A 3 -19.31 7.62 14.72
CA LEU A 3 -18.06 6.92 14.92
C LEU A 3 -17.07 7.49 13.89
N VAL A 4 -16.36 8.57 14.24
CA VAL A 4 -15.41 9.30 13.36
C VAL A 4 -14.12 8.47 13.11
N GLY A 5 -14.24 7.16 12.91
CA GLY A 5 -13.13 6.24 12.66
C GLY A 5 -13.44 5.12 11.66
N GLU A 6 -14.61 5.12 11.01
CA GLU A 6 -15.07 4.02 10.13
C GLU A 6 -14.64 4.15 8.65
N ALA A 7 -14.14 5.30 8.19
CA ALA A 7 -13.90 5.50 6.75
C ALA A 7 -12.42 5.66 6.38
N PHE A 8 -11.53 5.83 7.36
CA PHE A 8 -10.18 6.30 7.06
C PHE A 8 -9.30 5.17 6.50
N LEU A 9 -9.31 3.99 7.12
CA LEU A 9 -8.40 2.91 6.77
C LEU A 9 -8.77 2.23 5.45
N SER A 10 -10.07 2.00 5.21
CA SER A 10 -10.55 1.47 3.93
C SER A 10 -10.21 2.42 2.78
N ALA A 11 -10.42 3.74 2.96
CA ALA A 11 -10.04 4.75 1.98
C ALA A 11 -8.51 4.81 1.74
N SER A 12 -7.69 4.73 2.79
CA SER A 12 -6.23 4.64 2.66
C SER A 12 -5.79 3.43 1.83
N ILE A 13 -6.39 2.25 2.06
CA ILE A 13 -6.09 1.05 1.27
C ILE A 13 -6.52 1.24 -0.19
N GLU A 14 -7.65 1.89 -0.47
CA GLU A 14 -8.06 2.23 -1.84
C GLU A 14 -7.06 3.15 -2.53
N VAL A 15 -6.62 4.21 -1.85
CA VAL A 15 -5.60 5.15 -2.37
C VAL A 15 -4.30 4.42 -2.68
N LEU A 16 -3.86 3.50 -1.81
CA LEU A 16 -2.70 2.65 -2.06
C LEU A 16 -2.87 1.79 -3.31
N LEU A 17 -4.02 1.13 -3.46
CA LEU A 17 -4.32 0.28 -4.62
C LEU A 17 -4.28 1.08 -5.93
N ASP A 18 -4.87 2.28 -5.94
CA ASP A 18 -4.87 3.19 -7.08
C ASP A 18 -3.45 3.68 -7.40
N ARG A 19 -2.67 4.00 -6.37
CA ARG A 19 -1.29 4.45 -6.55
C ARG A 19 -0.37 3.34 -7.05
N ILE A 20 -0.58 2.08 -6.64
CA ILE A 20 0.17 0.91 -7.16
C ILE A 20 -0.04 0.75 -8.68
N VAL A 21 -1.26 1.02 -9.17
CA VAL A 21 -1.59 0.93 -10.61
C VAL A 21 -1.39 2.24 -11.38
N SER A 22 -0.98 3.32 -10.70
CA SER A 22 -0.70 4.61 -11.31
C SER A 22 0.36 4.50 -12.41
N SER A 23 0.20 5.33 -13.46
CA SER A 23 1.13 5.36 -14.59
C SER A 23 2.57 5.67 -14.16
N ASP A 24 2.77 6.54 -13.17
CA ASP A 24 4.11 6.92 -12.73
C ASP A 24 4.84 5.76 -12.05
N VAL A 25 4.16 5.06 -11.14
CA VAL A 25 4.68 3.87 -10.46
C VAL A 25 4.87 2.73 -11.46
N SER A 26 3.86 2.44 -12.29
CA SER A 26 3.90 1.39 -13.31
C SER A 26 5.05 1.58 -14.31
N ASN A 27 5.30 2.81 -14.76
CA ASN A 27 6.43 3.12 -15.64
C ASN A 27 7.77 3.00 -14.93
N PHE A 28 7.85 3.37 -13.65
CA PHE A 28 9.10 3.28 -12.88
C PHE A 28 9.50 1.85 -12.52
N ILE A 29 8.53 0.97 -12.28
CA ILE A 29 8.78 -0.44 -11.99
C ILE A 29 8.97 -1.28 -13.27
N ARG A 30 8.65 -0.72 -14.44
CA ARG A 30 8.85 -1.39 -15.74
C ARG A 30 10.33 -1.77 -15.92
N GLY A 31 10.56 -3.06 -16.16
CA GLY A 31 11.91 -3.62 -16.30
C GLY A 31 12.55 -4.06 -14.96
N LYS A 32 11.93 -3.75 -13.82
CA LYS A 32 12.39 -4.18 -12.49
C LYS A 32 11.59 -5.40 -12.02
N LYS A 33 11.95 -6.57 -12.55
CA LYS A 33 11.18 -7.82 -12.39
C LYS A 33 10.81 -8.12 -10.94
N GLU A 34 11.75 -7.98 -10.00
CA GLU A 34 11.50 -8.30 -8.60
C GLU A 34 10.54 -7.30 -7.93
N LEU A 35 10.79 -5.99 -8.07
CA LEU A 35 9.89 -4.98 -7.51
C LEU A 35 8.48 -5.10 -8.09
N GLN A 36 8.38 -5.27 -9.41
CA GLN A 36 7.09 -5.45 -10.09
C GLN A 36 6.35 -6.69 -9.57
N ALA A 37 7.06 -7.81 -9.42
CA ALA A 37 6.46 -9.04 -8.92
C ALA A 37 5.96 -8.89 -7.48
N VAL A 38 6.73 -8.27 -6.59
CA VAL A 38 6.31 -8.08 -5.20
C VAL A 38 5.17 -7.07 -5.09
N LEU A 39 5.25 -5.93 -5.79
CA LEU A 39 4.22 -4.88 -5.73
C LEU A 39 2.88 -5.33 -6.34
N LEU A 40 2.91 -5.85 -7.57
CA LEU A 40 1.68 -6.15 -8.32
C LEU A 40 1.10 -7.53 -8.00
N ASN A 41 1.96 -8.54 -7.83
CA ASN A 41 1.49 -9.92 -7.69
C ASN A 41 1.36 -10.36 -6.22
N LYS A 42 1.89 -9.59 -5.27
CA LYS A 42 1.78 -9.92 -3.83
C LYS A 42 1.14 -8.81 -3.01
N LEU A 43 1.72 -7.61 -2.97
CA LEU A 43 1.20 -6.54 -2.12
C LEU A 43 -0.23 -6.15 -2.51
N LYS A 44 -0.49 -5.89 -3.81
CA LYS A 44 -1.82 -5.53 -4.30
C LYS A 44 -2.91 -6.55 -3.91
N PRO A 45 -2.80 -7.86 -4.20
CA PRO A 45 -3.84 -8.81 -3.80
C PRO A 45 -3.95 -8.97 -2.28
N THR A 46 -2.84 -8.88 -1.53
CA THR A 46 -2.89 -8.93 -0.06
C THR A 46 -3.66 -7.74 0.52
N LEU A 47 -3.42 -6.52 0.03
CA LEU A 47 -4.17 -5.32 0.42
C LEU A 47 -5.67 -5.46 0.10
N MET A 48 -6.04 -6.05 -1.05
CA MET A 48 -7.45 -6.34 -1.35
C MET A 48 -8.08 -7.30 -0.34
N SER A 49 -7.40 -8.41 -0.01
CA SER A 49 -7.89 -9.38 0.97
C SER A 49 -8.09 -8.74 2.35
N VAL A 50 -7.14 -7.93 2.78
CA VAL A 50 -7.21 -7.19 4.04
C VAL A 50 -8.37 -6.20 4.04
N LYS A 51 -8.59 -5.46 2.94
CA LYS A 51 -9.72 -4.54 2.81
C LYS A 51 -11.06 -5.24 3.05
N VAL A 52 -11.23 -6.43 2.49
CA VAL A 52 -12.46 -7.22 2.67
C VAL A 52 -12.68 -7.63 4.13
N LEU A 53 -11.60 -7.95 4.86
CA LEU A 53 -11.66 -8.31 6.28
C LEU A 53 -11.89 -7.07 7.16
N LEU A 54 -11.39 -5.91 6.72
CA LEU A 54 -11.51 -4.65 7.44
C LEU A 54 -12.98 -4.22 7.57
N ASP A 55 -13.81 -4.43 6.55
CA ASP A 55 -15.24 -4.07 6.58
C ASP A 55 -15.98 -4.68 7.80
N ASP A 56 -15.71 -5.96 8.10
CA ASP A 56 -16.29 -6.64 9.26
C ASP A 56 -15.55 -6.29 10.58
N ALA A 57 -14.24 -6.09 10.50
CA ALA A 57 -13.43 -5.67 11.65
C ALA A 57 -13.86 -4.31 12.19
N GLU A 58 -14.15 -3.33 11.33
CA GLU A 58 -14.57 -1.98 11.70
C GLU A 58 -15.86 -1.97 12.53
N THR A 59 -16.78 -2.90 12.25
CA THR A 59 -18.00 -3.09 13.05
C THR A 59 -17.68 -3.76 14.39
N LYS A 60 -16.83 -4.80 14.37
CA LYS A 60 -16.51 -5.62 15.55
C LYS A 60 -15.54 -4.93 16.52
N GLN A 61 -14.77 -3.93 16.11
CA GLN A 61 -13.77 -3.24 16.94
C GLN A 61 -14.37 -2.53 18.16
N ILE A 62 -15.64 -2.13 18.07
CA ILE A 62 -16.36 -1.42 19.13
C ILE A 62 -16.53 -2.35 20.35
N THR A 63 -16.80 -3.62 20.08
CA THR A 63 -17.15 -4.62 21.11
C THR A 63 -16.02 -5.59 21.42
N ASN A 64 -15.07 -5.76 20.51
CA ASN A 64 -13.98 -6.73 20.65
C ASN A 64 -12.61 -6.04 20.71
N PRO A 65 -11.95 -5.99 21.88
CA PRO A 65 -10.65 -5.33 22.01
C PRO A 65 -9.54 -6.02 21.20
N ASN A 66 -9.65 -7.32 20.93
CA ASN A 66 -8.68 -8.03 20.08
C ASN A 66 -8.80 -7.58 18.62
N VAL A 67 -10.02 -7.36 18.13
CA VAL A 67 -10.26 -6.78 16.80
C VAL A 67 -9.76 -5.35 16.73
N ARG A 68 -9.93 -4.57 17.81
CA ARG A 68 -9.34 -3.23 17.89
C ARG A 68 -7.81 -3.25 17.81
N SER A 69 -7.14 -4.19 18.48
CA SER A 69 -5.69 -4.37 18.37
C SER A 69 -5.28 -4.73 16.94
N TRP A 70 -6.02 -5.64 16.30
CA TRP A 70 -5.80 -6.02 14.91
C TRP A 70 -5.89 -4.82 13.95
N ILE A 71 -6.88 -3.94 14.13
CA ILE A 71 -7.02 -2.71 13.32
C ILE A 71 -5.85 -1.74 13.55
N LEU A 72 -5.35 -1.62 14.78
CA LEU A 72 -4.19 -0.78 15.08
C LEU A 72 -2.93 -1.31 14.39
N GLU A 73 -2.67 -2.61 14.46
CA GLU A 73 -1.53 -3.22 13.75
C GLU A 73 -1.65 -3.09 12.23
N LEU A 74 -2.87 -3.21 11.70
CA LEU A 74 -3.16 -2.97 10.29
C LEU A 74 -2.88 -1.53 9.90
N LYS A 75 -3.29 -0.56 10.74
CA LYS A 75 -3.03 0.86 10.54
C LYS A 75 -1.54 1.14 10.34
N ASP A 76 -0.71 0.58 11.21
CA ASP A 76 0.74 0.76 11.13
C ASP A 76 1.30 0.16 9.83
N ALA A 77 0.85 -1.04 9.43
CA ALA A 77 1.30 -1.67 8.18
C ALA A 77 0.86 -0.89 6.92
N VAL A 78 -0.32 -0.27 6.96
CA VAL A 78 -0.83 0.57 5.87
C VAL A 78 -0.02 1.87 5.76
N TYR A 79 0.34 2.51 6.88
CA TYR A 79 1.19 3.70 6.83
C TYR A 79 2.59 3.41 6.30
N ASP A 80 3.20 2.29 6.71
CA ASP A 80 4.50 1.90 6.15
C ASP A 80 4.42 1.64 4.63
N ALA A 81 3.27 1.13 4.16
CA ALA A 81 3.01 0.95 2.73
C ALA A 81 2.82 2.28 1.99
N GLU A 82 2.14 3.26 2.60
CA GLU A 82 1.95 4.61 2.05
C GLU A 82 3.30 5.30 1.90
N ASP A 83 4.12 5.33 2.96
CA ASP A 83 5.45 5.94 2.97
C ASP A 83 6.37 5.33 1.89
N LEU A 84 6.38 4.00 1.77
CA LEU A 84 7.20 3.32 0.76
C LEU A 84 6.74 3.63 -0.66
N LEU A 85 5.43 3.70 -0.89
CA LEU A 85 4.88 3.99 -2.21
C LEU A 85 5.09 5.46 -2.61
N ASP A 86 5.10 6.38 -1.65
CA ASP A 86 5.53 7.77 -1.84
C ASP A 86 7.02 7.87 -2.20
N GLU A 87 7.90 7.08 -1.57
CA GLU A 87 9.32 7.02 -1.94
C GLU A 87 9.48 6.53 -3.39
N ILE A 88 8.72 5.51 -3.80
CA ILE A 88 8.71 4.99 -5.18
C ILE A 88 8.22 6.06 -6.16
N ALA A 89 7.11 6.73 -5.87
CA ALA A 89 6.55 7.77 -6.73
C ALA A 89 7.52 8.97 -6.87
N THR A 90 8.15 9.38 -5.78
CA THR A 90 9.15 10.46 -5.78
C THR A 90 10.36 10.10 -6.65
N GLN A 91 10.86 8.86 -6.54
CA GLN A 91 11.96 8.40 -7.41
C GLN A 91 11.54 8.27 -8.88
N ALA A 92 10.28 7.93 -9.15
CA ALA A 92 9.72 7.90 -10.50
C ALA A 92 9.74 9.29 -11.15
N LEU A 93 9.24 10.29 -10.43
CA LEU A 93 9.22 11.68 -10.88
C LEU A 93 10.63 12.23 -11.11
N ARG A 94 11.56 11.96 -10.19
CA ARG A 94 12.95 12.40 -10.31
C ARG A 94 13.62 11.87 -11.58
N ARG A 95 13.46 10.57 -11.88
CA ARG A 95 14.01 9.98 -13.12
C ARG A 95 13.41 10.62 -14.38
N LYS A 96 12.13 10.95 -14.35
CA LYS A 96 11.45 11.61 -15.47
C LYS A 96 12.04 13.00 -15.74
N MET A 97 12.31 13.78 -14.69
CA MET A 97 12.96 15.09 -14.80
C MET A 97 14.40 14.99 -15.33
N GLU A 98 15.20 14.09 -14.79
CA GLU A 98 16.58 13.84 -15.25
C GLU A 98 16.65 13.43 -16.73
N SER A 99 15.60 12.77 -17.26
CA SER A 99 15.50 12.42 -18.69
C SER A 99 15.09 13.59 -19.60
N HIS A 100 14.44 14.63 -19.07
CA HIS A 100 13.91 15.77 -19.82
C HIS A 100 14.93 16.93 -19.94
N ASP A 101 15.87 17.03 -19.00
CA ASP A 101 16.86 18.12 -18.90
C ASP A 101 18.12 17.94 -19.77
N GLN A 102 18.09 17.12 -20.82
CA GLN A 102 19.19 17.01 -21.81
C GLN A 102 19.28 18.24 -22.76
N THR A 103 19.02 19.45 -22.26
CA THR A 103 19.25 20.72 -22.96
C THR A 103 20.42 21.48 -22.31
N THR A 104 21.62 21.12 -22.75
CA THR A 104 22.89 21.88 -22.91
C THR A 104 23.44 22.87 -21.85
N ALA A 105 22.86 23.10 -20.67
CA ALA A 105 23.49 24.00 -19.68
C ALA A 105 23.45 23.55 -18.21
N VAL A 106 22.60 22.58 -17.85
CA VAL A 106 22.38 22.14 -16.45
C VAL A 106 23.33 21.00 -16.02
N VAL A 107 24.08 20.44 -16.97
CA VAL A 107 24.90 19.22 -16.80
C VAL A 107 26.01 19.35 -15.73
N GLN A 108 26.47 20.57 -15.40
CA GLN A 108 27.54 20.73 -14.41
C GLN A 108 27.07 20.54 -12.95
N VAL A 109 25.81 20.85 -12.62
CA VAL A 109 25.31 20.75 -11.23
C VAL A 109 24.59 19.42 -10.98
N THR A 110 24.03 18.80 -12.01
CA THR A 110 23.33 17.51 -11.92
C THR A 110 24.27 16.31 -11.82
N SER A 111 25.52 16.43 -12.26
CA SER A 111 26.52 15.36 -12.22
C SER A 111 26.76 14.80 -10.80
N PHE A 112 26.58 15.63 -9.76
CA PHE A 112 26.67 15.25 -8.35
C PHE A 112 25.52 14.35 -7.88
N PHE A 113 24.36 14.41 -8.54
CA PHE A 113 23.16 13.68 -8.13
C PHE A 113 22.93 12.39 -8.92
N SER A 114 23.57 12.26 -10.08
CA SER A 114 23.41 11.11 -10.98
C SER A 114 24.13 9.83 -10.54
N SER A 115 25.06 9.88 -9.58
CA SER A 115 25.90 8.71 -9.26
C SER A 115 25.41 7.79 -8.14
N LEU A 116 24.45 8.17 -7.29
CA LEU A 116 24.33 7.48 -5.98
C LEU A 116 22.93 7.35 -5.36
N ILE A 117 21.92 6.98 -6.15
CA ILE A 117 20.86 6.13 -5.57
C ILE A 117 20.66 4.94 -6.51
N PRO A 118 21.53 3.92 -6.45
CA PRO A 118 21.17 2.60 -6.95
C PRO A 118 19.82 2.30 -6.33
N PHE A 119 18.85 1.97 -7.19
CA PHE A 119 17.51 1.53 -6.81
C PHE A 119 17.63 0.69 -5.53
N LYS A 120 17.21 1.28 -4.39
CA LYS A 120 17.56 0.74 -3.07
C LYS A 120 17.13 -0.72 -3.05
N ASP A 121 18.07 -1.63 -2.89
CA ASP A 121 17.80 -3.03 -2.55
C ASP A 121 16.85 -3.11 -1.33
N GLY A 122 16.94 -2.10 -0.46
CA GLY A 122 16.01 -1.87 0.65
C GLY A 122 14.53 -1.71 0.26
N MET A 123 14.16 -1.19 -0.91
CA MET A 123 12.73 -1.04 -1.27
C MET A 123 12.02 -2.38 -1.36
N VAL A 124 12.67 -3.39 -1.95
CA VAL A 124 12.10 -4.73 -2.07
C VAL A 124 12.03 -5.39 -0.70
N SER A 125 13.04 -5.19 0.14
CA SER A 125 13.06 -5.70 1.52
C SER A 125 11.94 -5.09 2.37
N ASN A 126 11.77 -3.77 2.33
CA ASN A 126 10.69 -3.07 3.04
C ASN A 126 9.31 -3.57 2.55
N LEU A 127 9.16 -3.77 1.24
CA LEU A 127 7.93 -4.36 0.66
C LEU A 127 7.65 -5.76 1.19
N LYS A 128 8.68 -6.61 1.29
CA LYS A 128 8.56 -7.97 1.84
C LYS A 128 8.19 -7.95 3.32
N GLU A 129 8.71 -6.99 4.09
CA GLU A 129 8.38 -6.81 5.51
C GLU A 129 6.92 -6.40 5.69
N ILE A 130 6.47 -5.37 4.97
CA ILE A 130 5.07 -4.92 4.96
C ILE A 130 4.14 -6.06 4.54
N LEU A 131 4.49 -6.76 3.46
CA LEU A 131 3.74 -7.92 2.99
C LEU A 131 3.63 -9.00 4.07
N GLY A 132 4.73 -9.33 4.75
CA GLY A 132 4.74 -10.31 5.84
C GLY A 132 3.83 -9.91 6.99
N ARG A 133 3.79 -8.62 7.35
CA ARG A 133 2.86 -8.10 8.37
C ARG A 133 1.40 -8.20 7.94
N LEU A 134 1.09 -7.85 6.69
CA LEU A 134 -0.26 -7.97 6.15
C LEU A 134 -0.72 -9.44 6.06
N GLU A 135 0.16 -10.36 5.64
CA GLU A 135 -0.11 -11.80 5.63
C GLU A 135 -0.31 -12.35 7.05
N TYR A 136 0.47 -11.90 8.02
CA TYR A 136 0.26 -12.22 9.44
C TYR A 136 -1.13 -11.76 9.91
N LEU A 137 -1.54 -10.55 9.56
CA LEU A 137 -2.85 -10.01 9.91
C LEU A 137 -3.99 -10.80 9.27
N ILE A 138 -3.87 -11.24 8.02
CA ILE A 138 -4.86 -12.13 7.37
C ILE A 138 -4.99 -13.44 8.18
N ASN A 139 -3.88 -14.03 8.61
CA ASN A 139 -3.92 -15.25 9.42
C ASN A 139 -4.55 -15.01 10.80
N GLN A 140 -4.25 -13.88 11.46
CA GLN A 140 -4.88 -13.49 12.72
C GLN A 140 -6.39 -13.25 12.55
N ALA A 141 -6.82 -12.66 11.44
CA ALA A 141 -8.23 -12.41 11.15
C ALA A 141 -9.07 -13.69 11.15
N HIS A 142 -8.51 -14.81 10.69
CA HIS A 142 -9.16 -16.12 10.76
C HIS A 142 -9.39 -16.60 12.20
N ILE A 143 -8.42 -16.36 13.09
CA ILE A 143 -8.54 -16.67 14.53
C ILE A 143 -9.61 -15.79 15.18
N LEU A 144 -9.68 -14.52 14.78
CA LEU A 144 -10.66 -13.54 15.25
C LEU A 144 -12.06 -13.74 14.65
N ARG A 145 -12.24 -14.71 13.73
CA ARG A 145 -13.48 -14.97 13.01
C ARG A 145 -14.03 -13.71 12.31
N LEU A 146 -13.13 -12.99 11.65
CA LEU A 146 -13.52 -11.91 10.75
C LEU A 146 -14.08 -12.52 9.46
N GLU A 147 -15.22 -12.00 9.02
CA GLU A 147 -15.96 -12.52 7.87
C GLU A 147 -15.76 -11.64 6.63
N VAL A 148 -15.70 -12.29 5.46
CA VAL A 148 -15.74 -11.60 4.17
C VAL A 148 -17.15 -11.08 3.94
N ASN A 149 -17.36 -9.77 4.10
CA ASN A 149 -18.64 -9.16 3.78
C ASN A 149 -18.70 -8.85 2.28
N CYS A 150 -18.85 -9.90 1.45
CA CYS A 150 -19.11 -9.74 0.02
C CYS A 150 -20.51 -9.16 -0.14
N GLY A 151 -20.62 -7.83 -0.21
CA GLY A 151 -21.81 -7.06 -0.58
C GLY A 151 -23.14 -7.73 -0.27
N ARG A 152 -23.56 -7.74 1.01
CA ARG A 152 -24.96 -7.97 1.33
C ARG A 152 -25.76 -6.79 0.79
N GLU A 153 -26.23 -6.91 -0.46
CA GLU A 153 -27.46 -6.26 -0.90
C GLU A 153 -28.49 -6.50 0.20
N LYS A 154 -28.85 -5.43 0.91
CA LYS A 154 -30.00 -5.46 1.80
C LYS A 154 -31.23 -5.63 0.91
N ALA A 155 -31.58 -6.88 0.62
CA ALA A 155 -32.91 -7.24 0.20
C ALA A 155 -33.85 -6.91 1.37
N PHE A 156 -34.32 -5.66 1.41
CA PHE A 156 -35.51 -5.28 2.15
C PHE A 156 -36.67 -6.03 1.48
N GLN A 157 -37.00 -7.21 1.99
CA GLN A 157 -38.33 -7.77 1.78
C GLN A 157 -39.27 -7.10 2.78
N ARG A 158 -40.23 -6.35 2.24
CA ARG A 158 -41.38 -5.77 2.94
C ARG A 158 -42.61 -6.57 2.59
#